data_AF-A0A7C5JNX3-F1
#
_entry.id   AF-A0A7C5JNX3-F1
#
_cell.length_a   1.000
_cell.length_b   1.000
_cell.length_c   1.000
_cell.angle_alpha   90.00
_cell.angle_beta   90.00
_cell.angle_gamma   90.00
#
_symmetry.space_group_name_H-M   'P 1'
#
loop_
_entity.id
_entity.type
_entity.pdbx_description
1 polymer ?
#
loop_
_entity_poly.entity_id
_entity_poly.type
_entity_poly.pdbx_seq_one_letter_code
_entity_poly.pdbx_strand_id
1 'polypeptide(L)'
;PISAAAWLNEHKPAGPIWTDCDISSNLHFLTAPHRPLPILTNTWAYPPRILANVLDAACGRVSLAELERAYDIQIVAIRLSSFTAGRGPGPEPTIVQQLIRSRNFSLMHLGVRHAVFLRNTGPNAELAKRYALWPATFSAEDFIARARRLDPISAYPLQLAAVSLQRLGWYDKSIEVFQAVVAAEPDYHEAWFEMGASYAIGAQQKWRKGLKKQAYEDFRQAQACFLRCLKINPNYKYAKQNLLQVNRDLLNRQVGNIGKKSK
;
A
#
# COMPACT_ATOMS: atom_id res chain seq x y z
N PRO A 1 -7.79 -6.18 12.41
CA PRO A 1 -7.33 -7.02 11.27
C PRO A 1 -8.20 -8.27 11.02
N ILE A 2 -9.54 -8.14 10.93
CA ILE A 2 -10.46 -9.29 10.83
C ILE A 2 -10.21 -10.12 9.57
N SER A 3 -10.16 -9.49 8.39
CA SER A 3 -9.97 -10.25 7.13
C SER A 3 -8.58 -10.89 7.02
N ALA A 4 -7.55 -10.25 7.58
CA ALA A 4 -6.22 -10.84 7.64
C ALA A 4 -6.19 -12.06 8.57
N ALA A 5 -6.83 -11.97 9.75
CA ALA A 5 -6.95 -13.09 10.68
C ALA A 5 -7.76 -14.25 10.08
N ALA A 6 -8.88 -13.96 9.41
CA ALA A 6 -9.68 -14.95 8.70
C ALA A 6 -8.85 -15.71 7.66
N TRP A 7 -8.10 -14.98 6.81
CA TRP A 7 -7.20 -15.59 5.83
C TRP A 7 -6.15 -16.48 6.49
N LEU A 8 -5.52 -16.02 7.58
CA LEU A 8 -4.55 -16.82 8.33
C LEU A 8 -5.17 -18.09 8.92
N ASN A 9 -6.38 -18.02 9.48
CA ASN A 9 -7.07 -19.17 10.09
C ASN A 9 -7.47 -20.23 9.05
N GLU A 10 -7.89 -19.77 7.88
CA GLU A 10 -8.25 -20.62 6.75
C GLU A 10 -7.03 -21.36 6.18
N HIS A 11 -5.95 -20.61 5.89
CA HIS A 11 -4.80 -21.14 5.14
C HIS A 11 -3.71 -21.75 6.03
N LYS A 12 -3.75 -21.47 7.33
CA LYS A 12 -2.85 -22.02 8.37
C LYS A 12 -1.35 -22.01 7.97
N PRO A 13 -0.78 -20.89 7.48
CA PRO A 13 0.65 -20.86 7.15
C PRO A 13 1.49 -21.09 8.41
N ALA A 14 2.65 -21.73 8.24
CA ALA A 14 3.48 -22.19 9.32
C ALA A 14 4.54 -21.16 9.74
N GLY A 15 5.00 -21.28 10.99
CA GLY A 15 6.14 -20.55 11.53
C GLY A 15 5.85 -19.16 12.13
N PRO A 16 6.91 -18.46 12.57
CA PRO A 16 6.81 -17.17 13.25
C PRO A 16 6.15 -16.07 12.41
N ILE A 17 5.25 -15.32 13.03
CA ILE A 17 4.52 -14.17 12.44
C ILE A 17 4.94 -12.81 13.01
N TRP A 18 5.59 -12.01 12.18
CA TRP A 18 5.89 -10.62 12.51
C TRP A 18 4.68 -9.72 12.29
N THR A 19 4.43 -8.78 13.20
CA THR A 19 3.33 -7.82 13.09
C THR A 19 3.67 -6.49 13.77
N ASP A 20 2.98 -5.42 13.38
CA ASP A 20 3.17 -4.09 13.96
C ASP A 20 2.34 -3.90 15.25
N CYS A 21 2.70 -2.88 16.02
CA CYS A 21 2.06 -2.60 17.30
C CYS A 21 0.56 -2.26 17.18
N ASP A 22 0.08 -1.74 16.05
CA ASP A 22 -1.33 -1.33 15.90
C ASP A 22 -2.28 -2.53 15.87
N ILE A 23 -1.79 -3.70 15.42
CA ILE A 23 -2.67 -4.84 15.16
C ILE A 23 -2.34 -6.09 15.94
N SER A 24 -1.19 -6.12 16.61
CA SER A 24 -0.66 -7.27 17.34
C SER A 24 -1.68 -7.96 18.27
N SER A 25 -2.28 -7.23 19.22
CA SER A 25 -3.26 -7.81 20.18
C SER A 25 -4.52 -8.31 19.49
N ASN A 26 -5.04 -7.56 18.52
CA ASN A 26 -6.23 -7.95 17.76
C ASN A 26 -5.95 -9.18 16.88
N LEU A 27 -4.76 -9.26 16.29
CA LEU A 27 -4.36 -10.40 15.47
C LEU A 27 -4.17 -11.66 16.32
N HIS A 28 -3.56 -11.51 17.50
CA HIS A 28 -3.44 -12.61 18.48
C HIS A 28 -4.81 -13.16 18.85
N PHE A 29 -5.73 -12.28 19.26
CA PHE A 29 -7.07 -12.64 19.69
C PHE A 29 -7.91 -13.31 18.59
N LEU A 30 -7.82 -12.82 17.36
CA LEU A 30 -8.65 -13.28 16.24
C LEU A 30 -8.08 -14.51 15.51
N THR A 31 -6.88 -14.98 15.85
CA THR A 31 -6.26 -16.14 15.17
C THR A 31 -6.35 -17.42 15.99
N ALA A 32 -6.65 -18.54 15.31
CA ALA A 32 -6.79 -19.87 15.90
C ALA A 32 -6.13 -20.95 14.99
N PRO A 33 -5.32 -21.87 15.54
CA PRO A 33 -4.78 -21.85 16.90
C PRO A 33 -3.92 -20.60 17.14
N HIS A 34 -3.84 -20.15 18.39
CA HIS A 34 -2.93 -19.05 18.73
C HIS A 34 -1.52 -19.45 18.35
N ARG A 35 -0.89 -18.60 17.53
CA ARG A 35 0.44 -18.87 17.00
C ARG A 35 1.48 -18.33 17.97
N PRO A 36 2.69 -18.90 17.97
CA PRO A 36 3.85 -18.18 18.45
C PRO A 36 4.01 -16.94 17.57
N LEU A 37 3.46 -15.82 18.05
CA LEU A 37 3.89 -14.52 17.57
C LEU A 37 5.36 -14.46 18.02
N PRO A 38 6.37 -14.31 17.13
CA PRO A 38 7.62 -13.68 17.53
C PRO A 38 7.16 -12.47 18.31
N ILE A 39 7.56 -12.45 19.57
CA ILE A 39 6.82 -11.76 20.61
C ILE A 39 6.91 -10.27 20.24
N LEU A 40 5.84 -9.70 19.70
CA LEU A 40 5.86 -8.39 19.05
C LEU A 40 4.46 -7.78 19.22
N THR A 41 4.02 -7.73 20.47
CA THR A 41 2.78 -7.06 20.85
C THR A 41 3.12 -5.91 21.80
N ASN A 42 2.30 -4.87 21.79
CA ASN A 42 2.32 -3.82 22.81
C ASN A 42 1.69 -4.26 24.14
N THR A 43 1.48 -5.57 24.34
CA THR A 43 0.91 -6.13 25.57
C THR A 43 2.01 -6.37 26.61
N TRP A 44 2.10 -5.45 27.57
CA TRP A 44 2.54 -5.46 28.97
C TRP A 44 3.68 -6.37 29.51
N ALA A 45 4.37 -7.21 28.73
CA ALA A 45 5.50 -7.99 29.24
C ALA A 45 6.53 -8.32 28.14
N TYR A 46 7.28 -7.31 27.68
CA TYR A 46 8.29 -7.55 26.65
C TYR A 46 9.60 -6.77 26.82
N PRO A 47 10.77 -7.36 26.46
CA PRO A 47 12.04 -6.65 26.55
C PRO A 47 12.03 -5.38 25.68
N PRO A 48 12.35 -4.21 26.26
CA PRO A 48 12.33 -2.92 25.55
C PRO A 48 13.09 -2.94 24.23
N ARG A 49 14.20 -3.68 24.15
CA ARG A 49 15.03 -3.82 22.95
C ARG A 49 14.24 -4.38 21.75
N ILE A 50 13.35 -5.34 21.97
CA ILE A 50 12.66 -5.98 20.86
C ILE A 50 11.45 -5.15 20.42
N LEU A 51 10.78 -4.47 21.36
CA LEU A 51 9.79 -3.44 21.00
C LEU A 51 10.42 -2.32 20.18
N ALA A 52 11.62 -1.86 20.54
CA ALA A 52 12.38 -0.89 19.77
C ALA A 52 12.62 -1.39 18.33
N ASN A 53 13.06 -2.64 18.15
CA ASN A 53 13.25 -3.22 16.82
C ASN A 53 11.97 -3.22 15.95
N VAL A 54 10.79 -3.46 16.52
CA VAL A 54 9.51 -3.40 15.77
C VAL A 54 9.25 -1.98 15.27
N LEU A 55 9.39 -1.00 16.15
CA LEU A 55 9.15 0.40 15.83
C LEU A 55 10.18 0.91 14.82
N ASP A 56 11.44 0.54 15.01
CA ASP A 56 12.55 0.87 14.13
C ASP A 56 12.36 0.23 12.74
N ALA A 57 11.95 -1.03 12.68
CA ALA A 57 11.59 -1.70 11.43
C ALA A 57 10.45 -0.99 10.70
N ALA A 58 9.36 -0.68 11.42
CA ALA A 58 8.20 -0.01 10.84
C ALA A 58 8.59 1.33 10.18
N CYS A 59 9.48 2.08 10.83
CA CYS A 59 9.90 3.41 10.38
C CYS A 59 11.14 3.44 9.47
N GLY A 60 11.68 2.29 9.07
CA GLY A 60 12.82 2.19 8.16
C GLY A 60 14.18 2.49 8.80
N ARG A 61 14.37 2.14 10.07
CA ARG A 61 15.68 2.20 10.76
C ARG A 61 16.39 0.85 10.81
N VAL A 62 15.68 -0.25 10.57
CA VAL A 62 16.20 -1.61 10.51
C VAL A 62 15.76 -2.26 9.21
N SER A 63 16.62 -3.06 8.61
CA SER A 63 16.31 -3.76 7.36
C SER A 63 15.50 -5.05 7.61
N LEU A 64 14.61 -5.39 6.68
CA LEU A 64 13.84 -6.64 6.70
C LEU A 64 14.77 -7.86 6.74
N ALA A 65 15.90 -7.82 6.03
CA ALA A 65 16.87 -8.92 6.00
C ALA A 65 17.52 -9.18 7.37
N GLU A 66 17.76 -8.14 8.17
CA GLU A 66 18.25 -8.31 9.55
C GLU A 66 17.19 -8.95 10.44
N LEU A 67 15.93 -8.53 10.32
CA LEU A 67 14.82 -9.10 11.07
C LEU A 67 14.55 -10.55 10.68
N GLU A 68 14.64 -10.86 9.38
CA GLU A 68 14.52 -12.22 8.85
C GLU A 68 15.53 -13.16 9.52
N ARG A 69 16.80 -12.75 9.63
CA ARG A 69 17.86 -13.53 10.29
C ARG A 69 17.67 -13.62 11.80
N ALA A 70 17.24 -12.54 12.44
CA ALA A 70 17.13 -12.47 13.90
C ALA A 70 15.92 -13.26 14.45
N TYR A 71 14.82 -13.34 13.71
CA TYR A 71 13.54 -13.85 14.21
C TYR A 71 12.93 -14.99 13.39
N ASP A 72 13.61 -15.44 12.34
CA ASP A 72 13.11 -16.43 11.38
C ASP A 72 11.66 -16.14 10.92
N ILE A 73 11.41 -14.90 10.50
CA ILE A 73 10.07 -14.41 10.13
C ILE A 73 9.53 -15.18 8.92
N GLN A 74 8.47 -15.97 9.11
CA GLN A 74 7.81 -16.72 8.02
C GLN A 74 6.56 -16.00 7.48
N ILE A 75 5.93 -15.20 8.32
CA ILE A 75 4.66 -14.52 8.04
C ILE A 75 4.82 -13.06 8.46
N VAL A 76 4.34 -12.12 7.65
CA VAL A 76 4.19 -10.71 8.06
C VAL A 76 2.75 -10.32 7.92
N ALA A 77 2.08 -9.99 9.03
CA ALA A 77 0.75 -9.39 9.01
C ALA A 77 0.88 -7.94 9.48
N ILE A 78 0.48 -6.99 8.66
CA ILE A 78 0.78 -5.59 8.93
C ILE A 78 -0.37 -4.66 8.53
N ARG A 79 -0.57 -3.60 9.29
CA ARG A 79 -1.40 -2.47 8.90
C ARG A 79 -0.66 -1.63 7.87
N LEU A 80 -1.34 -1.25 6.80
CA LEU A 80 -0.84 -0.34 5.78
C LEU A 80 -1.13 1.09 6.24
N SER A 81 -0.22 1.70 6.99
CA SER A 81 -0.33 3.08 7.49
C SER A 81 0.75 3.98 6.87
N SER A 82 0.69 5.29 7.14
CA SER A 82 1.80 6.19 6.79
C SER A 82 3.11 5.81 7.49
N PHE A 83 3.02 5.21 8.68
CA PHE A 83 4.17 4.79 9.46
C PHE A 83 4.86 3.56 8.86
N THR A 84 4.09 2.56 8.42
CA THR A 84 4.63 1.28 7.92
C THR A 84 4.82 1.22 6.42
N ALA A 85 4.14 2.08 5.64
CA ALA A 85 4.15 2.07 4.18
C ALA A 85 4.45 3.42 3.52
N GLY A 86 4.56 4.49 4.31
CA GLY A 86 4.91 5.83 3.82
C GLY A 86 6.42 6.06 3.73
N ARG A 87 6.82 7.33 3.80
CA ARG A 87 8.22 7.76 3.92
C ARG A 87 8.53 7.90 5.41
N GLY A 88 9.16 6.88 5.98
CA GLY A 88 9.57 6.89 7.38
C GLY A 88 10.69 7.92 7.63
N PRO A 89 10.93 8.30 8.90
CA PRO A 89 12.07 9.13 9.30
C PRO A 89 13.42 8.42 9.19
N GLY A 90 13.42 7.08 9.04
CA GLY A 90 14.63 6.30 8.93
C GLY A 90 15.34 6.41 7.58
N PRO A 91 16.63 6.00 7.51
CA PRO A 91 17.41 6.00 6.27
C PRO A 91 16.91 4.96 5.25
N GLU A 92 16.29 3.88 5.72
CA GLU A 92 15.75 2.82 4.88
C GLU A 92 14.30 3.09 4.44
N PRO A 93 13.83 2.45 3.36
CA PRO A 93 12.41 2.36 3.08
C PRO A 93 11.67 1.75 4.27
N THR A 94 10.41 2.14 4.47
CA THR A 94 9.55 1.53 5.49
C THR A 94 9.35 0.04 5.23
N ILE A 95 8.99 -0.72 6.26
CA ILE A 95 8.90 -2.19 6.20
C ILE A 95 8.03 -2.69 5.03
N VAL A 96 6.92 -2.02 4.71
CA VAL A 96 6.07 -2.41 3.55
C VAL A 96 6.78 -2.17 2.23
N GLN A 97 7.53 -1.06 2.10
CA GLN A 97 8.32 -0.79 0.89
C GLN A 97 9.45 -1.82 0.73
N GLN A 98 10.02 -2.30 1.83
CA GLN A 98 11.00 -3.40 1.79
C GLN A 98 10.35 -4.72 1.40
N LEU A 99 9.17 -5.05 1.95
CA LEU A 99 8.40 -6.25 1.60
C LEU A 99 8.02 -6.30 0.12
N ILE A 100 7.54 -5.20 -0.45
CA ILE A 100 7.14 -5.11 -1.87
C ILE A 100 8.35 -5.35 -2.81
N ARG A 101 9.56 -4.97 -2.37
CA ARG A 101 10.80 -5.14 -3.15
C ARG A 101 11.50 -6.46 -2.88
N SER A 102 11.08 -7.18 -1.84
CA SER A 102 11.71 -8.42 -1.43
C SER A 102 11.41 -9.53 -2.43
N ARG A 103 12.43 -10.32 -2.75
CA ARG A 103 12.25 -11.60 -3.47
C ARG A 103 11.85 -12.73 -2.52
N ASN A 104 12.02 -12.52 -1.21
CA ASN A 104 11.78 -13.52 -0.18
C ASN A 104 10.35 -13.53 0.31
N PHE A 105 9.56 -12.47 0.06
CA PHE A 105 8.17 -12.38 0.51
C PHE A 105 7.21 -12.12 -0.64
N SER A 106 6.01 -12.67 -0.54
CA SER A 106 4.91 -12.39 -1.47
C SER A 106 3.67 -11.97 -0.70
N LEU A 107 2.91 -11.03 -1.25
CA LEU A 107 1.63 -10.60 -0.71
C LEU A 107 0.58 -11.69 -0.94
N MET A 108 -0.01 -12.22 0.13
CA MET A 108 -1.02 -13.27 0.06
C MET A 108 -2.44 -12.76 0.19
N HIS A 109 -2.63 -11.74 1.02
CA HIS A 109 -3.95 -11.20 1.29
C HIS A 109 -3.89 -9.69 1.45
N LEU A 110 -4.88 -9.03 0.87
CA LEU A 110 -5.11 -7.60 1.02
C LEU A 110 -6.53 -7.36 1.52
N GLY A 111 -6.63 -6.81 2.73
CA GLY A 111 -7.82 -6.14 3.23
C GLY A 111 -7.71 -4.63 3.06
N VAL A 112 -8.78 -3.90 3.36
CA VAL A 112 -8.84 -2.43 3.15
C VAL A 112 -7.80 -1.62 3.93
N ARG A 113 -7.19 -2.18 4.98
CA ARG A 113 -6.09 -1.55 5.75
C ARG A 113 -4.96 -2.48 6.15
N HIS A 114 -5.05 -3.77 5.83
CA HIS A 114 -4.14 -4.80 6.36
C HIS A 114 -3.66 -5.69 5.22
N ALA A 115 -2.40 -6.09 5.30
CA ALA A 115 -1.79 -7.01 4.37
C ALA A 115 -1.19 -8.20 5.10
N VAL A 116 -1.22 -9.38 4.46
CA VAL A 116 -0.49 -10.57 4.90
C VAL A 116 0.51 -10.93 3.82
N PHE A 117 1.78 -11.05 4.20
CA PHE A 117 2.86 -11.55 3.36
C PHE A 117 3.38 -12.87 3.91
N LEU A 118 3.79 -13.77 3.03
CA LEU A 118 4.46 -15.01 3.39
C LEU A 118 5.84 -15.08 2.80
N ARG A 119 6.76 -15.72 3.52
CA ARG A 119 8.06 -16.09 2.98
C ARG A 119 7.86 -17.09 1.84
N ASN A 120 8.55 -16.83 0.72
CA ASN A 120 8.47 -17.59 -0.53
C ASN A 120 9.27 -18.89 -0.49
N THR A 121 9.99 -19.15 0.61
CA THR A 121 10.82 -20.32 0.83
C THR A 121 10.41 -21.02 2.13
N GLY A 122 10.91 -22.24 2.32
CA GLY A 122 10.61 -23.02 3.52
C GLY A 122 9.15 -23.51 3.54
N PRO A 123 8.51 -23.59 4.73
CA PRO A 123 7.26 -24.31 4.90
C PRO A 123 6.05 -23.65 4.21
N ASN A 124 6.16 -22.37 3.82
CA ASN A 124 5.08 -21.62 3.17
C ASN A 124 5.24 -21.48 1.66
N ALA A 125 6.26 -22.10 1.04
CA ALA A 125 6.57 -21.92 -0.38
C ALA A 125 5.40 -22.28 -1.31
N GLU A 126 4.72 -23.40 -1.06
CA GLU A 126 3.56 -23.83 -1.87
C GLU A 126 2.35 -22.90 -1.70
N LEU A 127 2.09 -22.44 -0.47
CA LEU A 127 1.04 -21.44 -0.22
C LEU A 127 1.36 -20.13 -0.93
N ALA A 128 2.61 -19.68 -0.84
CA ALA A 128 3.07 -18.47 -1.51
C ALA A 128 2.89 -18.56 -3.03
N LYS A 129 3.27 -19.69 -3.63
CA LYS A 129 3.12 -19.93 -5.07
C LYS A 129 1.65 -19.95 -5.50
N ARG A 130 0.76 -20.53 -4.69
CA ARG A 130 -0.66 -20.71 -5.02
C ARG A 130 -1.49 -19.43 -4.88
N TYR A 131 -1.20 -18.61 -3.86
CA TYR A 131 -2.07 -17.50 -3.46
C TYR A 131 -1.44 -16.11 -3.61
N ALA A 132 -0.20 -16.00 -4.10
CA ALA A 132 0.43 -14.71 -4.33
C ALA A 132 -0.44 -13.78 -5.19
N LEU A 133 -0.69 -12.58 -4.65
CA LEU A 133 -1.42 -11.52 -5.32
C LEU A 133 -0.44 -10.67 -6.12
N TRP A 134 -0.79 -10.45 -7.39
CA TRP A 134 -0.04 -9.60 -8.31
C TRP A 134 -0.95 -8.49 -8.84
N PRO A 135 -0.42 -7.30 -9.18
CA PRO A 135 -1.23 -6.24 -9.78
C PRO A 135 -2.03 -6.69 -11.01
N ALA A 136 -1.45 -7.59 -11.81
CA ALA A 136 -2.05 -8.09 -13.04
C ALA A 136 -3.24 -9.04 -12.81
N THR A 137 -3.24 -9.78 -11.70
CA THR A 137 -4.29 -10.77 -11.36
C THR A 137 -5.25 -10.25 -10.30
N PHE A 138 -5.00 -9.07 -9.73
CA PHE A 138 -5.85 -8.49 -8.69
C PHE A 138 -7.14 -7.91 -9.27
N SER A 139 -8.28 -8.44 -8.83
CA SER A 139 -9.62 -7.95 -9.17
C SER A 139 -9.99 -6.72 -8.33
N ALA A 140 -10.00 -5.54 -8.94
CA ALA A 140 -10.47 -4.32 -8.29
C ALA A 140 -11.97 -4.38 -8.00
N GLU A 141 -12.75 -4.99 -8.90
CA GLU A 141 -14.20 -5.18 -8.75
C GLU A 141 -14.53 -5.99 -7.48
N ASP A 142 -13.89 -7.14 -7.30
CA ASP A 142 -14.09 -7.96 -6.08
C ASP A 142 -13.64 -7.21 -4.83
N PHE A 143 -12.59 -6.41 -4.94
CA PHE A 143 -12.11 -5.62 -3.81
C PHE A 143 -13.06 -4.48 -3.44
N ILE A 144 -13.63 -3.79 -4.43
CA ILE A 144 -14.71 -2.80 -4.26
C ILE A 144 -15.92 -3.45 -3.60
N ALA A 145 -16.37 -4.60 -4.13
CA ALA A 145 -17.51 -5.33 -3.58
C ALA A 145 -17.28 -5.75 -2.11
N ARG A 146 -16.07 -6.22 -1.78
CA ARG A 146 -15.70 -6.53 -0.39
C ARG A 146 -15.67 -5.28 0.50
N ALA A 147 -15.10 -4.17 0.01
CA ALA A 147 -14.99 -2.93 0.78
C ALA A 147 -16.37 -2.33 1.11
N ARG A 148 -17.30 -2.33 0.14
CA ARG A 148 -18.69 -1.84 0.33
C ARG A 148 -19.46 -2.58 1.42
N ARG A 149 -19.13 -3.85 1.68
CA ARG A 149 -19.78 -4.64 2.73
C ARG A 149 -19.29 -4.33 4.15
N LEU A 150 -18.23 -3.52 4.30
CA LEU A 150 -17.63 -3.25 5.60
C LEU A 150 -18.31 -2.11 6.36
N ASP A 151 -18.95 -1.18 5.64
CA ASP A 151 -19.55 0.02 6.23
C ASP A 151 -20.76 0.44 5.39
N PRO A 152 -21.89 0.84 6.01
CA PRO A 152 -23.04 1.39 5.27
C PRO A 152 -22.69 2.67 4.49
N ILE A 153 -21.69 3.44 4.94
CA ILE A 153 -21.16 4.60 4.22
C ILE A 153 -20.08 4.11 3.26
N SER A 154 -20.47 3.83 2.02
CA SER A 154 -19.62 3.15 1.04
C SER A 154 -18.29 3.88 0.74
N ALA A 155 -18.22 5.22 0.81
CA ALA A 155 -17.03 5.94 0.35
C ALA A 155 -15.81 5.77 1.25
N TYR A 156 -16.01 5.70 2.58
CA TYR A 156 -14.92 5.55 3.54
C TYR A 156 -14.13 4.23 3.38
N PRO A 157 -14.74 3.03 3.38
CA PRO A 157 -14.00 1.79 3.19
C PRO A 157 -13.41 1.68 1.78
N LEU A 158 -14.05 2.26 0.76
CA LEU A 158 -13.49 2.34 -0.60
C LEU A 158 -12.24 3.22 -0.66
N GLN A 159 -12.26 4.37 0.01
CA GLN A 159 -11.08 5.23 0.12
C GLN A 159 -9.93 4.49 0.80
N LEU A 160 -10.21 3.82 1.93
CA LEU A 160 -9.19 3.01 2.62
C LEU A 160 -8.62 1.92 1.71
N ALA A 161 -9.48 1.21 0.98
CA ALA A 161 -9.09 0.19 0.02
C ALA A 161 -8.16 0.75 -1.07
N ALA A 162 -8.53 1.89 -1.67
CA ALA A 162 -7.74 2.55 -2.70
C ALA A 162 -6.37 3.00 -2.16
N VAL A 163 -6.34 3.65 -0.99
CA VAL A 163 -5.08 4.06 -0.33
C VAL A 163 -4.21 2.85 0.00
N SER A 164 -4.78 1.71 0.37
CA SER A 164 -4.03 0.47 0.58
C SER A 164 -3.34 -0.02 -0.70
N LEU A 165 -3.99 0.08 -1.86
CA LEU A 165 -3.37 -0.23 -3.16
C LEU A 165 -2.27 0.79 -3.53
N GLN A 166 -2.51 2.07 -3.28
CA GLN A 166 -1.51 3.13 -3.46
C GLN A 166 -0.25 2.88 -2.62
N ARG A 167 -0.42 2.44 -1.35
CA ARG A 167 0.69 2.07 -0.44
C ARG A 167 1.48 0.85 -0.93
N LEU A 168 0.82 -0.07 -1.64
CA LEU A 168 1.47 -1.19 -2.31
C LEU A 168 2.15 -0.81 -3.65
N GLY A 169 1.99 0.45 -4.09
CA GLY A 169 2.47 0.92 -5.39
C GLY A 169 1.63 0.44 -6.57
N TRP A 170 0.44 -0.11 -6.32
CA TRP A 170 -0.47 -0.63 -7.36
C TRP A 170 -1.37 0.51 -7.85
N TYR A 171 -0.76 1.54 -8.43
CA TYR A 171 -1.44 2.81 -8.73
C TYR A 171 -2.60 2.66 -9.71
N ASP A 172 -2.49 1.81 -10.73
CA ASP A 172 -3.59 1.58 -11.67
C ASP A 172 -4.82 0.98 -10.98
N LYS A 173 -4.60 -0.02 -10.11
CA LYS A 173 -5.69 -0.60 -9.29
C LYS A 173 -6.23 0.38 -8.27
N SER A 174 -5.37 1.23 -7.68
CA SER A 174 -5.78 2.31 -6.79
C SER A 174 -6.73 3.28 -7.49
N ILE A 175 -6.42 3.67 -8.74
CA ILE A 175 -7.25 4.55 -9.57
C ILE A 175 -8.62 3.92 -9.83
N GLU A 176 -8.68 2.64 -10.21
CA GLU A 176 -9.95 1.91 -10.43
C GLU A 176 -10.85 2.00 -9.17
N VAL A 177 -10.29 1.83 -7.97
CA VAL A 177 -11.05 1.94 -6.72
C VAL A 177 -11.42 3.39 -6.39
N PHE A 178 -10.53 4.36 -6.61
CA PHE A 178 -10.84 5.78 -6.40
C PHE A 178 -11.94 6.29 -7.33
N GLN A 179 -12.02 5.79 -8.57
CA GLN A 179 -13.14 6.07 -9.46
C GLN A 179 -14.48 5.65 -8.84
N ALA A 180 -14.51 4.50 -8.15
CA ALA A 180 -15.70 4.07 -7.40
C ALA A 180 -15.99 4.96 -6.17
N VAL A 181 -14.97 5.54 -5.53
CA VAL A 181 -15.14 6.52 -4.43
C VAL A 181 -15.81 7.78 -4.96
N VAL A 182 -15.26 8.40 -6.01
CA VAL A 182 -15.78 9.66 -6.54
C VAL A 182 -17.09 9.50 -7.31
N ALA A 183 -17.42 8.29 -7.77
CA ALA A 183 -18.74 7.98 -8.29
C ALA A 183 -19.80 7.91 -7.18
N ALA A 184 -19.43 7.40 -6.00
CA ALA A 184 -20.32 7.36 -4.84
C ALA A 184 -20.46 8.75 -4.18
N GLU A 185 -19.36 9.49 -4.07
CA GLU A 185 -19.31 10.82 -3.45
C GLU A 185 -18.51 11.81 -4.33
N PRO A 186 -19.16 12.46 -5.32
CA PRO A 186 -18.49 13.34 -6.29
C PRO A 186 -17.83 14.60 -5.71
N ASP A 187 -18.21 14.97 -4.49
CA ASP A 187 -17.68 16.13 -3.77
C ASP A 187 -16.66 15.75 -2.68
N TYR A 188 -16.22 14.48 -2.64
CA TYR A 188 -15.18 14.05 -1.72
C TYR A 188 -13.79 14.50 -2.20
N HIS A 189 -13.39 15.71 -1.83
CA HIS A 189 -12.19 16.35 -2.34
C HIS A 189 -10.88 15.60 -2.03
N GLU A 190 -10.77 14.91 -0.89
CA GLU A 190 -9.61 14.07 -0.56
C GLU A 190 -9.48 12.88 -1.51
N ALA A 191 -10.60 12.28 -1.95
CA ALA A 191 -10.56 11.19 -2.93
C ALA A 191 -10.05 11.67 -4.29
N TRP A 192 -10.48 12.85 -4.75
CA TRP A 192 -9.94 13.48 -5.97
C TRP A 192 -8.43 13.75 -5.84
N PHE A 193 -7.98 14.25 -4.68
CA PHE A 193 -6.56 14.46 -4.43
C PHE A 193 -5.75 13.16 -4.48
N GLU A 194 -6.17 12.12 -3.77
CA GLU A 194 -5.44 10.85 -3.72
C GLU A 194 -5.47 10.08 -5.05
N MET A 195 -6.57 10.20 -5.80
CA MET A 195 -6.64 9.70 -7.19
C MET A 195 -5.64 10.44 -8.09
N GLY A 196 -5.57 11.77 -7.99
CA GLY A 196 -4.59 12.57 -8.71
C GLY A 196 -3.15 12.22 -8.35
N ALA A 197 -2.87 11.97 -7.07
CA ALA A 197 -1.56 11.50 -6.61
C ALA A 197 -1.22 10.11 -7.17
N SER A 198 -2.19 9.20 -7.22
CA SER A 198 -2.04 7.87 -7.82
C SER A 198 -1.70 7.97 -9.31
N TYR A 199 -2.42 8.79 -10.07
CA TYR A 199 -2.10 9.08 -11.48
C TYR A 199 -0.70 9.67 -11.64
N ALA A 200 -0.32 10.67 -10.84
CA ALA A 200 0.97 11.34 -10.96
C ALA A 200 2.16 10.40 -10.69
N ILE A 201 2.08 9.59 -9.63
CA ILE A 201 3.16 8.65 -9.29
C ILE A 201 3.20 7.48 -10.29
N GLY A 202 2.03 6.95 -10.68
CA GLY A 202 1.92 5.94 -11.73
C GLY A 202 2.50 6.42 -13.06
N ALA A 203 2.22 7.66 -13.44
CA ALA A 203 2.78 8.31 -14.62
C ALA A 203 4.32 8.37 -14.56
N GLN A 204 4.90 8.75 -13.42
CA GLN A 204 6.35 8.74 -13.25
C GLN A 204 6.95 7.34 -13.42
N GLN A 205 6.30 6.30 -12.88
CA GLN A 205 6.76 4.93 -13.06
C GLN A 205 6.68 4.48 -14.53
N LYS A 206 5.54 4.71 -15.19
CA LYS A 206 5.35 4.41 -16.62
C LYS A 206 6.37 5.16 -17.49
N TRP A 207 6.66 6.41 -17.15
CA TRP A 207 7.67 7.22 -17.83
C TRP A 207 9.07 6.59 -17.74
N ARG A 208 9.47 6.17 -16.53
CA ARG A 208 10.77 5.48 -16.31
C ARG A 208 10.86 4.15 -17.06
N LYS A 209 9.73 3.46 -17.26
CA LYS A 209 9.62 2.23 -18.06
C LYS A 209 9.55 2.48 -19.57
N GLY A 210 9.60 3.74 -20.03
CA GLY A 210 9.55 4.09 -21.45
C GLY A 210 8.13 4.21 -22.03
N LEU A 211 7.08 4.00 -21.24
CA LEU A 211 5.66 4.09 -21.64
C LEU A 211 5.18 5.56 -21.69
N LYS A 212 5.90 6.41 -22.45
CA LYS A 212 5.77 7.87 -22.40
C LYS A 212 4.38 8.39 -22.76
N LYS A 213 3.70 7.77 -23.74
CA LYS A 213 2.36 8.19 -24.16
C LYS A 213 1.34 7.98 -23.02
N GLN A 214 1.33 6.79 -22.42
CA GLN A 214 0.45 6.47 -21.30
C GLN A 214 0.76 7.35 -20.08
N ALA A 215 2.05 7.51 -19.75
CA ALA A 215 2.47 8.40 -18.66
C ALA A 215 2.02 9.85 -18.88
N TYR A 216 2.09 10.35 -20.11
CA TYR A 216 1.64 11.71 -20.42
C TYR A 216 0.13 11.88 -20.23
N GLU A 217 -0.67 10.89 -20.62
CA GLU A 217 -2.10 10.88 -20.37
C GLU A 217 -2.41 10.83 -18.87
N ASP A 218 -1.73 9.97 -18.11
CA ASP A 218 -1.88 9.92 -16.66
C ASP A 218 -1.52 11.24 -15.98
N PHE A 219 -0.50 11.97 -16.45
CA PHE A 219 -0.20 13.31 -15.92
C PHE A 219 -1.35 14.30 -16.20
N ARG A 220 -2.03 14.20 -17.35
CA ARG A 220 -3.23 15.02 -17.62
C ARG A 220 -4.39 14.65 -16.70
N GLN A 221 -4.61 13.36 -16.48
CA GLN A 221 -5.64 12.90 -15.53
C GLN A 221 -5.33 13.36 -14.10
N ALA A 222 -4.05 13.31 -13.68
CA ALA A 222 -3.62 13.85 -12.39
C ALA A 222 -3.93 15.35 -12.27
N GLN A 223 -3.62 16.14 -13.31
CA GLN A 223 -3.92 17.56 -13.37
C GLN A 223 -5.43 17.82 -13.21
N ALA A 224 -6.27 17.09 -13.95
CA ALA A 224 -7.72 17.20 -13.88
C ALA A 224 -8.26 16.87 -12.47
N CYS A 225 -7.74 15.82 -11.84
CA CYS A 225 -8.11 15.43 -10.47
C CYS A 225 -7.77 16.52 -9.46
N PHE A 226 -6.57 17.11 -9.53
CA PHE A 226 -6.18 18.19 -8.62
C PHE A 226 -7.01 19.46 -8.85
N LEU A 227 -7.34 19.80 -10.10
CA LEU A 227 -8.24 20.91 -10.40
C LEU A 227 -9.66 20.66 -9.85
N ARG A 228 -10.17 19.43 -9.96
CA ARG A 228 -11.47 19.05 -9.36
C ARG A 228 -11.45 19.15 -7.84
N CYS A 229 -10.38 18.66 -7.20
CA CYS A 229 -10.16 18.82 -5.76
C CYS A 229 -10.19 20.31 -5.35
N LEU A 230 -9.46 21.17 -6.07
CA LEU A 230 -9.40 22.61 -5.77
C LEU A 230 -10.69 23.37 -6.10
N LYS A 231 -11.52 22.86 -7.02
CA LYS A 231 -12.86 23.41 -7.27
C LYS A 231 -13.78 23.20 -6.05
N ILE A 232 -13.65 22.06 -5.37
CA ILE A 232 -14.44 21.72 -4.18
C ILE A 232 -13.84 22.40 -2.93
N ASN A 233 -12.52 22.30 -2.75
CA ASN A 233 -11.78 22.91 -1.65
C ASN A 233 -10.62 23.78 -2.18
N PRO A 234 -10.86 25.08 -2.44
CA PRO A 234 -9.85 26.00 -2.99
C PRO A 234 -8.63 26.20 -2.09
N ASN A 235 -8.68 25.84 -0.81
CA ASN A 235 -7.61 26.05 0.15
C ASN A 235 -6.75 24.80 0.39
N TYR A 236 -7.02 23.70 -0.33
CA TYR A 236 -6.30 22.44 -0.15
C TYR A 236 -4.83 22.54 -0.63
N LYS A 237 -3.91 22.85 0.31
CA LYS A 237 -2.50 23.17 0.03
C LYS A 237 -1.77 22.06 -0.74
N TYR A 238 -2.01 20.79 -0.38
CA TYR A 238 -1.34 19.65 -1.02
C TYR A 238 -1.73 19.51 -2.50
N ALA A 239 -2.99 19.75 -2.88
CA ALA A 239 -3.41 19.72 -4.28
C ALA A 239 -2.77 20.86 -5.08
N LYS A 240 -2.63 22.07 -4.50
CA LYS A 240 -1.93 23.17 -5.17
C LYS A 240 -0.47 22.81 -5.47
N GLN A 241 0.24 22.28 -4.48
CA GLN A 241 1.64 21.88 -4.62
C GLN A 241 1.82 20.78 -5.68
N ASN A 242 0.99 19.74 -5.63
CA ASN A 242 1.06 18.64 -6.59
C ASN A 242 0.64 19.07 -8.01
N LEU A 243 -0.33 19.97 -8.15
CA LEU A 243 -0.72 20.53 -9.43
C LEU A 243 0.42 21.33 -10.07
N LEU A 244 1.13 22.16 -9.30
CA LEU A 244 2.31 22.88 -9.78
C LEU A 244 3.40 21.92 -10.28
N GLN A 245 3.64 20.83 -9.54
CA GLN A 245 4.60 19.81 -9.93
C GLN A 245 4.19 19.11 -11.23
N VAL A 246 2.94 18.67 -11.35
CA VAL A 246 2.40 18.03 -12.56
C VAL A 246 2.45 18.97 -13.77
N ASN A 247 2.17 20.25 -13.59
CA ASN A 247 2.24 21.24 -14.66
C ASN A 247 3.67 21.42 -15.20
N ARG A 248 4.66 21.51 -14.29
CA ARG A 248 6.08 21.53 -14.67
C ARG A 248 6.46 20.25 -15.40
N ASP A 249 5.98 19.12 -14.90
CA ASP A 249 6.23 17.82 -15.47
C ASP A 249 5.69 17.70 -16.91
N LEU A 250 4.46 18.16 -17.17
CA LEU A 250 3.84 18.20 -18.49
C LEU A 250 4.61 19.12 -19.46
N LEU A 251 4.97 20.32 -19.01
CA LEU A 251 5.70 21.31 -19.82
C LEU A 251 7.07 20.79 -20.27
N ASN A 252 7.88 20.31 -19.33
CA ASN A 252 9.22 19.80 -19.61
C ASN A 252 9.19 18.61 -20.60
N ARG A 253 8.14 17.78 -20.50
CA ARG A 253 7.95 16.59 -21.35
C ARG A 253 7.42 16.95 -22.75
N GLN A 254 6.67 18.04 -22.90
CA GLN A 254 6.30 18.58 -24.22
C GLN A 254 7.52 19.12 -24.97
N VAL A 255 8.34 19.95 -24.31
CA VAL A 255 9.53 20.57 -24.93
C VAL A 255 10.56 19.50 -25.37
N GLY A 256 10.78 18.47 -24.53
CA GLY A 256 11.70 17.37 -24.87
C GLY A 256 11.25 16.48 -26.04
N ASN A 257 9.96 16.47 -26.38
CA ASN A 257 9.44 15.76 -27.56
C ASN A 257 9.57 16.59 -28.85
N ILE A 258 9.54 17.91 -28.76
CA ILE A 258 9.71 18.82 -29.91
C ILE A 258 11.17 18.80 -30.38
N GLY A 259 12.14 18.85 -29.46
CA GLY A 259 13.58 18.83 -29.81
C GLY A 259 14.13 17.50 -30.35
N LYS A 260 13.34 16.40 -30.33
CA LYS A 260 13.70 15.11 -30.94
C LYS A 260 13.11 14.88 -32.33
N LYS A 261 12.15 15.71 -32.76
CA LYS A 261 11.57 15.65 -34.11
C LYS A 261 12.28 16.56 -35.12
N SER A 262 13.29 17.32 -34.67
CA SER A 262 14.04 18.31 -35.46
C SER A 262 15.48 17.89 -35.76
N LYS A 263 15.76 16.59 -35.87
CA LYS A 263 17.04 16.05 -36.36
C LYS A 263 16.79 14.93 -37.35
#